data_AF-A0A934DSU4-F1
#
_entry.id   AF-A0A934DSU4-F1
#
_cell.length_a   1.000
_cell.length_b   1.000
_cell.length_c   1.000
_cell.angle_alpha   90.00
_cell.angle_beta   90.00
_cell.angle_gamma   90.00
#
_symmetry.space_group_name_H-M   'P 1'
#
loop_
_entity.id
_entity.type
_entity.pdbx_description
1 polymer ?
#
loop_
_entity_poly.entity_id
_entity_poly.type
_entity_poly.pdbx_seq_one_letter_code
_entity_poly.pdbx_strand_id
1 'polypeptide(L)'
;MRLPASRLGPAALIAVVIGTSCRSDHAVSPFPEGFGIEAWVQPPDLQAQLDRVDKEMAVERMSKAAELRGAFSDHSPFVILGFSGEGGVHRERHAVRVATGFGVILALGPRDPTDLSRARRHRLVESLGGGGGWKSGTDLNGDGHPDVVVRSEDGTFDIWCLMPKGASPYPMRSIAPPDHVVDIDDDGRPDPAARIRLAGGEALEVEIVEVMTFDERGYRNDTSAVKAWHQRELRRLGGPQPGDAGADAGAPVHDDRRTLAEAIERGWHAIRSGESGAKALQAADGAAASQAPLGPGLAQAWVRWRGWLADATR
;
A
#
# COMPACT_ATOMS: atom_id res chain seq x y z
N MET A 1 -60.57 18.36 10.97
CA MET A 1 -61.38 17.18 10.56
C MET A 1 -60.47 15.95 10.68
N ARG A 2 -60.63 15.19 11.78
CA ARG A 2 -59.81 14.03 12.13
C ARG A 2 -60.49 12.77 11.56
N LEU A 3 -59.73 11.89 10.91
CA LEU A 3 -60.11 10.52 10.58
C LEU A 3 -59.02 9.54 11.05
N PRO A 4 -59.38 8.27 11.35
CA PRO A 4 -58.84 7.56 12.50
C PRO A 4 -57.78 6.51 12.17
N ALA A 5 -57.06 6.14 13.22
CA ALA A 5 -56.10 5.05 13.28
C ALA A 5 -56.76 3.69 12.96
N SER A 6 -56.23 3.00 11.95
CA SER A 6 -56.49 1.59 11.70
C SER A 6 -55.35 0.74 12.25
N ARG A 7 -55.73 -0.14 13.18
CA ARG A 7 -54.92 -1.20 13.77
C ARG A 7 -54.58 -2.24 12.68
N LEU A 8 -53.30 -2.48 12.46
CA LEU A 8 -52.80 -3.70 11.82
C LEU A 8 -52.13 -4.53 12.90
N GLY A 9 -52.68 -5.73 13.15
CA GLY A 9 -52.22 -6.67 14.16
C GLY A 9 -50.90 -7.37 13.79
N PRO A 10 -50.32 -8.14 14.73
CA PRO A 10 -49.07 -8.85 14.51
C PRO A 10 -49.34 -10.08 13.66
N ALA A 11 -48.90 -10.07 12.39
CA ALA A 11 -48.78 -11.28 11.60
C ALA A 11 -47.50 -12.01 12.03
N ALA A 12 -47.65 -13.05 12.84
CA ALA A 12 -46.59 -13.98 13.19
C ALA A 12 -46.17 -14.76 11.94
N LEU A 13 -45.04 -14.37 11.33
CA LEU A 13 -44.41 -15.13 10.27
C LEU A 13 -43.56 -16.24 10.91
N ILE A 14 -44.13 -17.43 11.02
CA ILE A 14 -43.38 -18.64 11.38
C ILE A 14 -42.57 -19.05 10.15
N ALA A 15 -41.30 -18.65 10.10
CA ALA A 15 -40.34 -19.17 9.15
C ALA A 15 -39.87 -20.55 9.64
N VAL A 16 -40.44 -21.62 9.09
CA VAL A 16 -39.93 -22.98 9.25
C VAL A 16 -38.67 -23.11 8.40
N VAL A 17 -37.50 -22.92 9.02
CA VAL A 17 -36.21 -23.24 8.43
C VAL A 17 -36.04 -24.77 8.50
N ILE A 18 -36.32 -25.46 7.40
CA ILE A 18 -35.96 -26.86 7.23
C ILE A 18 -34.44 -26.90 7.01
N GLY A 19 -33.69 -27.12 8.10
CA GLY A 19 -32.26 -27.35 8.06
C GLY A 19 -31.95 -28.72 7.47
N THR A 20 -31.84 -28.81 6.14
CA THR A 20 -31.19 -29.95 5.48
C THR A 20 -29.69 -29.81 5.66
N SER A 21 -29.18 -30.21 6.83
CA SER A 21 -27.74 -30.36 7.03
C SER A 21 -27.27 -31.55 6.19
N CYS A 22 -26.61 -31.28 5.06
CA CYS A 22 -25.82 -32.29 4.37
C CYS A 22 -24.68 -32.71 5.30
N ARG A 23 -24.89 -33.78 6.09
CA ARG A 23 -23.81 -34.51 6.76
C ARG A 23 -23.12 -35.35 5.69
N SER A 24 -22.06 -34.84 5.10
CA SER A 24 -21.11 -35.68 4.37
C SER A 24 -20.28 -36.44 5.40
N ASP A 25 -20.58 -37.73 5.57
CA ASP A 25 -19.69 -38.67 6.26
C ASP A 25 -18.42 -38.82 5.39
N HIS A 26 -17.43 -37.96 5.65
CA HIS A 26 -16.10 -38.14 5.10
C HIS A 26 -15.41 -39.25 5.89
N ALA A 27 -15.72 -40.51 5.54
CA ALA A 27 -14.91 -41.64 5.96
C ALA A 27 -13.54 -41.52 5.27
N VAL A 28 -12.60 -40.84 5.93
CA VAL A 28 -11.19 -40.87 5.53
C VAL A 28 -10.71 -42.31 5.75
N SER A 29 -10.15 -42.95 4.72
CA SER A 29 -9.62 -44.30 4.85
C SER A 29 -8.65 -44.35 6.05
N PRO A 30 -8.79 -45.34 6.96
CA PRO A 30 -7.88 -45.45 8.09
C PRO A 30 -6.46 -45.62 7.56
N PHE A 31 -5.54 -44.77 7.99
CA PHE A 31 -4.13 -44.97 7.73
C PHE A 31 -3.71 -46.32 8.35
N PRO A 32 -2.87 -47.12 7.67
CA PRO A 32 -2.35 -48.36 8.23
C PRO A 32 -1.71 -48.10 9.61
N GLU A 33 -1.92 -48.99 10.57
CA GLU A 33 -1.20 -48.94 11.85
C GLU A 33 0.32 -48.96 11.57
N GLY A 34 1.06 -48.00 12.12
CA GLY A 34 2.49 -47.81 11.86
C GLY A 34 2.83 -46.87 10.70
N PHE A 35 1.85 -46.26 10.04
CA PHE A 35 2.10 -45.22 9.03
C PHE A 35 2.48 -43.89 9.69
N GLY A 36 3.78 -43.63 9.83
CA GLY A 36 4.31 -42.34 10.25
C GLY A 36 4.50 -41.39 9.05
N ILE A 37 3.82 -40.25 9.05
CA ILE A 37 4.02 -39.19 8.04
C ILE A 37 5.46 -38.67 8.09
N GLU A 38 6.13 -38.81 9.23
CA GLU A 38 7.51 -38.36 9.48
C GLU A 38 8.52 -39.01 8.53
N ALA A 39 8.26 -40.24 8.05
CA ALA A 39 9.12 -40.90 7.08
C ALA A 39 9.13 -40.22 5.70
N TRP A 40 8.12 -39.39 5.41
CA TRP A 40 7.94 -38.69 4.15
C TRP A 40 8.16 -37.18 4.25
N VAL A 41 8.16 -36.63 5.47
CA VAL A 41 8.45 -35.22 5.71
C VAL A 41 9.95 -35.07 5.89
N GLN A 42 10.61 -34.49 4.89
CA GLN A 42 12.01 -34.13 5.02
C GLN A 42 12.20 -33.19 6.22
N PRO A 43 13.21 -33.41 7.08
CA PRO A 43 13.50 -32.49 8.16
C PRO A 43 13.83 -31.11 7.60
N PRO A 44 13.51 -30.02 8.32
CA PRO A 44 13.83 -28.68 7.87
C PRO A 44 15.34 -28.51 7.65
N ASP A 45 15.73 -28.09 6.45
CA ASP A 45 17.13 -27.88 6.07
C ASP A 45 17.24 -26.60 5.24
N LEU A 46 17.57 -25.50 5.92
CA LEU A 46 17.70 -24.19 5.30
C LEU A 46 18.85 -24.16 4.29
N GLN A 47 19.97 -24.84 4.57
CA GLN A 47 21.12 -24.81 3.67
C GLN A 47 20.80 -25.54 2.36
N ALA A 48 20.11 -26.68 2.42
CA ALA A 48 19.65 -27.36 1.21
C ALA A 48 18.67 -26.50 0.38
N GLN A 49 17.83 -25.67 1.02
CA GLN A 49 16.99 -24.72 0.29
C GLN A 49 17.81 -23.60 -0.37
N LEU A 50 18.82 -23.05 0.32
CA LEU A 50 19.70 -22.03 -0.23
C LEU A 50 20.49 -22.57 -1.44
N ASP A 51 21.06 -23.76 -1.33
CA ASP A 51 21.78 -24.41 -2.44
C ASP A 51 20.87 -24.65 -3.65
N ARG A 52 19.58 -24.95 -3.40
CA ARG A 52 18.57 -25.08 -4.46
C ARG A 52 18.29 -23.75 -5.14
N VAL A 53 18.13 -22.67 -4.37
CA VAL A 53 17.93 -21.32 -4.90
C VAL A 53 19.13 -20.87 -5.74
N ASP A 54 20.36 -21.09 -5.26
CA ASP A 54 21.58 -20.73 -6.00
C ASP A 54 21.67 -21.47 -7.35
N LYS A 55 21.32 -22.77 -7.38
CA LYS A 55 21.25 -23.54 -8.64
C LYS A 55 20.17 -23.00 -9.58
N GLU A 56 18.98 -22.69 -9.07
CA GLU A 56 17.88 -22.08 -9.85
C GLU A 56 18.33 -20.76 -10.47
N MET A 57 18.93 -19.87 -9.68
CA MET A 57 19.35 -18.53 -10.13
C MET A 57 20.54 -18.59 -11.09
N ALA A 58 21.43 -19.59 -10.96
CA ALA A 58 22.51 -19.82 -11.91
C ALA A 58 21.96 -20.22 -13.30
N VAL A 59 20.93 -21.07 -13.38
CA VAL A 59 20.25 -21.42 -14.64
C VAL A 59 19.64 -20.17 -15.28
N GLU A 60 19.06 -19.29 -14.47
CA GLU A 60 18.50 -18.01 -14.91
C GLU A 60 19.54 -16.94 -15.24
N ARG A 61 20.84 -17.22 -15.06
CA ARG A 61 21.94 -16.26 -15.24
C ARG A 61 21.77 -15.01 -14.37
N MET A 62 21.29 -15.21 -13.14
CA MET A 62 21.14 -14.15 -12.16
C MET A 62 22.26 -14.26 -11.11
N SER A 63 22.73 -13.11 -10.64
CA SER A 63 23.70 -12.98 -9.55
C SER A 63 23.00 -12.50 -8.28
N LYS A 64 23.45 -13.00 -7.13
CA LYS A 64 22.95 -12.55 -5.83
C LYS A 64 23.39 -11.10 -5.59
N ALA A 65 22.42 -10.21 -5.43
CA ALA A 65 22.63 -8.78 -5.19
C ALA A 65 22.53 -8.42 -3.70
N ALA A 66 21.67 -9.13 -2.95
CA ALA A 66 21.45 -8.89 -1.53
C ALA A 66 21.14 -10.20 -0.79
N GLU A 67 21.54 -10.27 0.48
CA GLU A 67 21.24 -11.36 1.40
C GLU A 67 20.97 -10.79 2.79
N LEU A 68 19.75 -10.98 3.28
CA LEU A 68 19.33 -10.57 4.63
C LEU A 68 18.93 -11.81 5.41
N ARG A 69 19.42 -11.93 6.65
CA ARG A 69 19.15 -13.07 7.53
C ARG A 69 18.31 -12.61 8.70
N GLY A 70 17.34 -13.43 9.09
CA GLY A 70 16.48 -13.17 10.24
C GLY A 70 15.99 -14.46 10.89
N ALA A 71 15.12 -14.30 11.89
CA ALA A 71 14.44 -15.40 12.55
C ALA A 71 13.00 -15.01 12.83
N PHE A 72 12.09 -15.99 12.75
CA PHE A 72 10.71 -15.83 13.20
C PHE A 72 10.64 -15.78 14.74
N SER A 73 9.45 -15.51 15.27
CA SER A 73 9.19 -15.49 16.72
C SER A 73 9.42 -16.85 17.40
N ASP A 74 9.31 -17.96 16.66
CA ASP A 74 9.65 -19.31 17.11
C ASP A 74 11.16 -19.64 16.99
N HIS A 75 11.99 -18.62 16.70
CA HIS A 75 13.42 -18.70 16.44
C HIS A 75 13.83 -19.50 15.20
N SER A 76 12.88 -19.96 14.37
CA SER A 76 13.24 -20.62 13.13
C SER A 76 13.89 -19.61 12.16
N PRO A 77 15.04 -19.95 11.54
CA PRO A 77 15.78 -19.01 10.70
C PRO A 77 15.15 -18.88 9.32
N PHE A 78 15.31 -17.69 8.73
CA PHE A 78 15.03 -17.45 7.32
C PHE A 78 16.11 -16.59 6.67
N VAL A 79 16.16 -16.64 5.34
CA VAL A 79 17.04 -15.78 4.52
C VAL A 79 16.24 -15.18 3.37
N ILE A 80 16.31 -13.86 3.24
CA ILE A 80 15.77 -13.09 2.11
C ILE A 80 16.92 -12.85 1.14
N LEU A 81 16.72 -13.19 -0.12
CA LEU A 81 17.70 -13.09 -1.18
C LEU A 81 17.15 -12.20 -2.28
N GLY A 82 17.91 -11.16 -2.64
CA GLY A 82 17.67 -10.34 -3.81
C GLY A 82 18.65 -10.72 -4.93
N PHE A 83 18.15 -10.85 -6.15
CA PHE A 83 18.96 -11.19 -7.33
C PHE A 83 18.80 -10.15 -8.43
N SER A 84 19.86 -9.96 -9.21
CA SER A 84 19.89 -9.15 -10.42
C SER A 84 20.57 -9.90 -11.55
N GLY A 85 20.14 -9.68 -12.78
CA GLY A 85 20.80 -10.25 -13.95
C GLY A 85 20.42 -9.51 -15.22
N GLU A 86 21.19 -9.74 -16.28
CA GLU A 86 20.84 -9.21 -17.60
C GLU A 86 19.73 -10.08 -18.22
N GLY A 87 18.68 -9.44 -18.70
CA GLY A 87 17.73 -10.01 -19.66
C GLY A 87 18.21 -9.78 -21.09
N GLY A 88 17.53 -10.39 -22.07
CA GLY A 88 17.74 -10.04 -23.47
C GLY A 88 17.51 -8.54 -23.73
N VAL A 89 17.97 -8.04 -24.88
CA VAL A 89 17.87 -6.63 -25.34
C VAL A 89 17.86 -5.61 -24.19
N HIS A 90 18.95 -5.59 -23.41
CA HIS A 90 19.30 -4.56 -22.41
C HIS A 90 18.30 -4.31 -21.27
N ARG A 91 17.48 -5.29 -20.90
CA ARG A 91 16.57 -5.14 -19.75
C ARG A 91 17.14 -5.83 -18.52
N GLU A 92 17.40 -5.07 -17.45
CA GLU A 92 17.74 -5.65 -16.14
C GLU A 92 16.56 -6.50 -15.63
N ARG A 93 16.87 -7.67 -15.07
CA ARG A 93 15.93 -8.60 -14.43
C ARG A 93 16.20 -8.63 -12.94
N HIS A 94 15.13 -8.74 -12.16
CA HIS A 94 15.18 -8.86 -10.71
C HIS A 94 14.34 -10.04 -10.23
N ALA A 95 14.79 -10.66 -9.14
CA ALA A 95 14.07 -11.71 -8.45
C ALA A 95 14.29 -11.59 -6.95
N VAL A 96 13.29 -12.04 -6.20
CA VAL A 96 13.35 -12.14 -4.73
C VAL A 96 12.98 -13.56 -4.33
N ARG A 97 13.76 -14.14 -3.42
CA ARG A 97 13.49 -15.44 -2.81
C ARG A 97 13.54 -15.29 -1.30
N VAL A 98 12.63 -15.95 -0.58
CA VAL A 98 12.72 -16.09 0.87
C VAL A 98 12.74 -17.57 1.20
N ALA A 99 13.82 -18.05 1.80
CA ALA A 99 14.03 -19.44 2.16
C ALA A 99 13.94 -19.63 3.68
N THR A 100 13.28 -20.70 4.10
CA THR A 100 13.25 -21.21 5.47
C THR A 100 13.75 -22.65 5.48
N GLY A 101 13.85 -23.27 6.66
CA GLY A 101 14.11 -24.71 6.74
C GLY A 101 13.05 -25.56 6.02
N PHE A 102 11.81 -25.06 5.90
CA PHE A 102 10.70 -25.80 5.29
C PHE A 102 10.63 -25.67 3.77
N GLY A 103 11.29 -24.67 3.17
CA GLY A 103 11.22 -24.42 1.74
C GLY A 103 11.43 -22.95 1.35
N VAL A 104 11.23 -22.65 0.07
CA VAL A 104 11.14 -21.27 -0.43
C VAL A 104 9.69 -20.79 -0.25
N ILE A 105 9.47 -19.88 0.69
CA ILE A 105 8.14 -19.38 1.08
C ILE A 105 7.68 -18.17 0.27
N LEU A 106 8.59 -17.47 -0.39
CA LEU A 106 8.31 -16.37 -1.33
C LEU A 106 9.21 -16.50 -2.56
N ALA A 107 8.63 -16.39 -3.76
CA ALA A 107 9.37 -16.41 -5.02
C ALA A 107 8.76 -15.39 -6.01
N LEU A 108 9.40 -14.24 -6.14
CA LEU A 108 9.01 -13.15 -7.03
C LEU A 108 10.04 -12.98 -8.16
N GLY A 109 9.57 -12.53 -9.33
CA GLY A 109 10.37 -12.50 -10.55
C GLY A 109 10.28 -13.81 -11.36
N PRO A 110 11.06 -13.93 -12.44
CA PRO A 110 10.95 -15.04 -13.36
C PRO A 110 11.27 -16.38 -12.68
N ARG A 111 10.47 -17.39 -13.04
CA ARG A 111 10.81 -18.83 -12.89
C ARG A 111 11.12 -19.49 -14.23
N ASP A 112 10.68 -18.84 -15.30
CA ASP A 112 10.87 -19.25 -16.69
C ASP A 112 11.08 -17.95 -17.49
N PRO A 113 12.14 -17.87 -18.32
CA PRO A 113 12.40 -16.70 -19.16
C PRO A 113 11.30 -16.43 -20.21
N THR A 114 10.41 -17.39 -20.46
CA THR A 114 9.28 -17.27 -21.39
C THR A 114 7.98 -16.83 -20.72
N ASP A 115 7.90 -16.84 -19.38
CA ASP A 115 6.71 -16.41 -18.63
C ASP A 115 6.64 -14.89 -18.51
N LEU A 116 6.14 -14.26 -19.57
CA LEU A 116 5.89 -12.81 -19.62
C LEU A 116 4.80 -12.36 -18.64
N SER A 117 3.97 -13.26 -18.11
CA SER A 117 2.88 -12.91 -17.18
C SER A 117 3.42 -12.60 -15.77
N ARG A 118 4.57 -13.18 -15.41
CA ARG A 118 5.32 -12.88 -14.17
C ARG A 118 6.42 -11.83 -14.36
N ALA A 119 6.40 -11.10 -15.47
CA ALA A 119 7.43 -10.11 -15.81
C ALA A 119 7.39 -8.84 -14.96
N ARG A 120 6.52 -8.73 -13.94
CA ARG A 120 6.68 -7.68 -12.93
C ARG A 120 8.02 -7.90 -12.23
N ARG A 121 8.96 -7.01 -12.54
CA ARG A 121 10.32 -7.03 -12.00
C ARG A 121 10.25 -6.51 -10.58
N HIS A 122 10.30 -7.45 -9.63
CA HIS A 122 10.33 -7.15 -8.21
C HIS A 122 11.79 -7.12 -7.74
N ARG A 123 12.26 -5.94 -7.35
CA ARG A 123 13.55 -5.75 -6.67
C ARG A 123 13.33 -5.75 -5.16
N LEU A 124 14.20 -6.41 -4.41
CA LEU A 124 14.18 -6.33 -2.94
C LEU A 124 14.44 -4.88 -2.49
N VAL A 125 13.65 -4.39 -1.55
CA VAL A 125 13.92 -3.13 -0.84
C VAL A 125 14.54 -3.46 0.50
N GLU A 126 15.86 -3.29 0.62
CA GLU A 126 16.60 -3.67 1.84
C GLU A 126 16.23 -2.81 3.05
N SER A 127 15.91 -1.53 2.82
CA SER A 127 15.51 -0.58 3.86
C SER A 127 14.58 0.50 3.34
N LEU A 128 13.73 1.04 4.22
CA LEU A 128 12.83 2.16 3.97
C LEU A 128 13.20 3.37 4.85
N GLY A 129 12.80 4.60 4.46
CA GLY A 129 12.86 5.77 5.35
C GLY A 129 14.24 6.41 5.62
N GLY A 130 15.18 6.35 4.66
CA GLY A 130 16.46 7.08 4.63
C GLY A 130 17.03 7.60 5.97
N GLY A 131 17.94 6.84 6.61
CA GLY A 131 18.69 7.29 7.79
C GLY A 131 18.44 6.52 9.09
N GLY A 132 17.66 5.44 9.05
CA GLY A 132 17.35 4.64 10.24
C GLY A 132 15.96 3.99 10.21
N GLY A 133 15.14 4.35 9.22
CA GLY A 133 13.87 3.67 8.95
C GLY A 133 14.07 2.18 8.68
N TRP A 134 13.00 1.44 8.88
CA TRP A 134 12.87 -0.02 8.81
C TRP A 134 13.76 -0.81 7.82
N LYS A 135 14.08 -2.07 8.17
CA LYS A 135 14.83 -3.03 7.34
C LYS A 135 13.99 -4.23 6.92
N SER A 136 14.16 -4.72 5.70
CA SER A 136 13.53 -5.97 5.27
C SER A 136 13.91 -7.14 6.17
N GLY A 137 12.91 -7.97 6.49
CA GLY A 137 13.01 -9.04 7.48
C GLY A 137 12.77 -8.59 8.92
N THR A 138 12.27 -7.37 9.14
CA THR A 138 11.79 -6.89 10.45
C THR A 138 10.31 -6.57 10.40
N ASP A 139 9.66 -6.49 11.55
CA ASP A 139 8.23 -6.21 11.70
C ASP A 139 7.94 -4.73 11.38
N LEU A 140 7.38 -4.47 10.20
CA LEU A 140 7.11 -3.12 9.69
C LEU A 140 5.87 -2.53 10.35
N ASN A 141 4.85 -3.35 10.59
CA ASN A 141 3.50 -2.90 10.93
C ASN A 141 3.06 -3.23 12.36
N GLY A 142 3.88 -3.95 13.13
CA GLY A 142 3.60 -4.32 14.51
C GLY A 142 2.75 -5.57 14.68
N ASP A 143 2.55 -6.38 13.64
CA ASP A 143 1.75 -7.60 13.76
C ASP A 143 2.54 -8.78 14.35
N GLY A 144 3.84 -8.59 14.64
CA GLY A 144 4.72 -9.59 15.21
C GLY A 144 5.34 -10.53 14.18
N HIS A 145 5.13 -10.31 12.89
CA HIS A 145 5.73 -11.06 11.80
C HIS A 145 6.80 -10.23 11.06
N PRO A 146 7.88 -10.87 10.56
CA PRO A 146 8.83 -10.19 9.69
C PRO A 146 8.21 -9.84 8.33
N ASP A 147 8.52 -8.65 7.82
CA ASP A 147 8.01 -8.19 6.54
C ASP A 147 9.08 -8.07 5.46
N VAL A 148 8.66 -8.18 4.20
CA VAL A 148 9.51 -7.91 3.03
C VAL A 148 8.83 -6.88 2.14
N VAL A 149 9.59 -5.85 1.78
CA VAL A 149 9.16 -4.87 0.78
C VAL A 149 9.84 -5.16 -0.55
N VAL A 150 9.05 -5.18 -1.61
CA VAL A 150 9.55 -5.36 -2.99
C VAL A 150 9.09 -4.22 -3.86
N ARG A 151 10.00 -3.65 -4.65
CA ARG A 151 9.70 -2.56 -5.58
C ARG A 151 9.53 -3.10 -6.99
N SER A 152 8.41 -2.74 -7.62
CA SER A 152 8.10 -2.97 -9.02
C SER A 152 8.88 -2.00 -9.93
N GLU A 153 8.94 -2.31 -11.22
CA GLU A 153 9.64 -1.48 -12.21
C GLU A 153 9.05 -0.06 -12.34
N ASP A 154 7.75 0.09 -12.14
CA ASP A 154 7.05 1.39 -12.14
C ASP A 154 7.35 2.24 -10.89
N GLY A 155 8.20 1.74 -9.99
CA GLY A 155 8.61 2.42 -8.77
C GLY A 155 7.68 2.17 -7.58
N THR A 156 6.53 1.53 -7.79
CA THR A 156 5.60 1.16 -6.71
C THR A 156 6.15 0.00 -5.89
N PHE A 157 5.68 -0.21 -4.67
CA PHE A 157 6.09 -1.36 -3.88
C PHE A 157 4.93 -2.14 -3.24
N ASP A 158 5.16 -3.43 -3.03
CA ASP A 158 4.30 -4.34 -2.30
C ASP A 158 4.98 -4.74 -0.98
N ILE A 159 4.17 -5.06 0.03
CA ILE A 159 4.62 -5.52 1.35
C ILE A 159 4.09 -6.93 1.59
N TRP A 160 4.96 -7.84 2.01
CA TRP A 160 4.67 -9.24 2.23
C TRP A 160 4.94 -9.64 3.67
N CYS A 161 3.94 -10.22 4.32
CA CYS A 161 4.07 -10.89 5.62
C CYS A 161 4.81 -12.21 5.43
N LEU A 162 5.85 -12.47 6.23
CA LEU A 162 6.55 -13.74 6.25
C LEU A 162 6.06 -14.62 7.41
N MET A 163 5.77 -15.88 7.10
CA MET A 163 5.49 -16.94 8.06
C MET A 163 6.44 -18.12 7.82
N PRO A 164 6.72 -18.99 8.82
CA PRO A 164 7.67 -20.09 8.66
C PRO A 164 7.43 -21.01 7.45
N LYS A 165 6.17 -21.14 7.03
CA LYS A 165 5.72 -22.06 5.96
C LYS A 165 5.08 -21.34 4.77
N GLY A 166 5.13 -20.01 4.69
CA GLY A 166 4.49 -19.27 3.60
C GLY A 166 4.69 -17.77 3.70
N ALA A 167 4.31 -17.06 2.65
CA ALA A 167 4.25 -15.61 2.65
C ALA A 167 2.95 -15.15 2.00
N SER A 168 2.42 -14.02 2.45
CA SER A 168 1.21 -13.43 1.88
C SER A 168 1.38 -11.92 1.69
N PRO A 169 0.94 -11.35 0.57
CA PRO A 169 0.96 -9.91 0.40
C PRO A 169 -0.08 -9.27 1.31
N TYR A 170 0.25 -8.15 1.94
CA TYR A 170 -0.78 -7.37 2.64
C TYR A 170 -1.72 -6.72 1.64
N PRO A 171 -3.04 -6.78 1.86
CA PRO A 171 -3.96 -6.01 1.06
C PRO A 171 -3.72 -4.52 1.31
N MET A 172 -3.63 -3.76 0.22
CA MET A 172 -3.47 -2.31 0.24
C MET A 172 -4.73 -1.66 -0.33
N ARG A 173 -5.42 -0.87 0.49
CA ARG A 173 -6.59 -0.08 0.07
C ARG A 173 -6.17 1.37 -0.09
N SER A 174 -5.85 1.74 -1.32
CA SER A 174 -5.40 3.07 -1.70
C SER A 174 -5.95 3.44 -3.08
N ILE A 175 -6.08 4.73 -3.35
CA ILE A 175 -6.45 5.21 -4.68
C ILE A 175 -5.27 5.24 -5.66
N ALA A 176 -4.04 5.16 -5.13
CA ALA A 176 -2.82 5.04 -5.91
C ALA A 176 -1.86 4.04 -5.25
N PRO A 177 -1.13 3.21 -6.02
CA PRO A 177 -0.16 2.29 -5.45
C PRO A 177 0.98 3.06 -4.75
N PRO A 178 1.46 2.61 -3.58
CA PRO A 178 2.50 3.33 -2.84
C PRO A 178 3.85 3.28 -3.58
N ASP A 179 4.54 4.42 -3.63
CA ASP A 179 5.85 4.59 -4.28
C ASP A 179 6.95 5.10 -3.32
N HIS A 180 6.55 5.57 -2.13
CA HIS A 180 7.44 6.01 -1.06
C HIS A 180 6.83 5.74 0.33
N VAL A 181 7.51 6.20 1.37
CA VAL A 181 7.06 6.08 2.75
C VAL A 181 7.18 7.40 3.50
N VAL A 182 6.36 7.56 4.53
CA VAL A 182 6.38 8.66 5.51
C VAL A 182 5.97 8.08 6.85
N ASP A 183 6.52 8.57 7.96
CA ASP A 183 6.03 8.21 9.30
C ASP A 183 4.85 9.14 9.62
N ILE A 184 3.61 8.64 9.56
CA ILE A 184 2.42 9.50 9.69
C ILE A 184 1.87 9.60 11.10
N ASP A 185 2.37 8.82 12.04
CA ASP A 185 1.94 8.86 13.44
C ASP A 185 3.09 9.00 14.45
N ASP A 186 4.31 9.24 13.94
CA ASP A 186 5.53 9.48 14.71
C ASP A 186 5.91 8.28 15.58
N ASP A 187 5.55 7.05 15.16
CA ASP A 187 5.86 5.81 15.87
C ASP A 187 7.26 5.25 15.54
N GLY A 188 7.97 5.90 14.60
CA GLY A 188 9.28 5.52 14.11
C GLY A 188 9.26 4.44 13.03
N ARG A 189 8.08 4.01 12.59
CA ARG A 189 7.88 3.05 11.51
C ARG A 189 7.37 3.78 10.26
N PRO A 190 7.93 3.46 9.09
CA PRO A 190 7.49 4.09 7.87
C PRO A 190 6.13 3.54 7.40
N ASP A 191 5.16 4.43 7.19
CA ASP A 191 3.89 4.14 6.55
C ASP A 191 3.95 4.28 5.02
N PRO A 192 3.29 3.39 4.25
CA PRO A 192 3.20 3.53 2.80
C PRO A 192 2.50 4.80 2.35
N ALA A 193 3.05 5.44 1.31
CA ALA A 193 2.47 6.61 0.69
C ALA A 193 2.63 6.61 -0.82
N ALA A 194 1.71 7.29 -1.49
CA ALA A 194 1.65 7.43 -2.93
C ALA A 194 1.54 8.91 -3.32
N ARG A 195 2.32 9.34 -4.31
CA ARG A 195 2.12 10.65 -4.95
C ARG A 195 1.13 10.53 -6.09
N ILE A 196 0.06 11.32 -6.04
CA ILE A 196 -0.94 11.33 -7.10
C ILE A 196 -0.53 12.33 -8.16
N ARG A 197 -0.37 11.82 -9.38
CA ARG A 197 -0.01 12.62 -10.56
C ARG A 197 -1.11 12.46 -11.61
N LEU A 198 -1.67 13.58 -12.06
CA LEU A 198 -2.52 13.57 -13.25
C LEU A 198 -1.65 13.54 -14.50
N ALA A 199 -2.13 12.87 -15.54
CA ALA A 199 -1.41 12.79 -16.81
C ALA A 199 -1.43 14.16 -17.53
N GLY A 200 -0.27 14.60 -18.00
CA GLY A 200 -0.16 15.67 -19.01
C GLY A 200 0.33 17.03 -18.50
N GLY A 201 1.66 17.16 -18.28
CA GLY A 201 2.43 18.41 -18.24
C GLY A 201 1.68 19.66 -17.76
N GLU A 202 1.17 19.61 -16.53
CA GLU A 202 0.13 20.53 -16.10
C GLU A 202 0.68 21.91 -15.74
N ALA A 203 -0.14 22.94 -15.98
CA ALA A 203 0.18 24.32 -15.59
C ALA A 203 0.06 24.56 -14.07
N LEU A 204 -0.49 23.59 -13.33
CA LEU A 204 -0.56 23.56 -11.87
C LEU A 204 0.35 22.46 -11.35
N GLU A 205 1.27 22.84 -10.48
CA GLU A 205 2.13 21.91 -9.75
C GLU A 205 1.44 21.56 -8.43
N VAL A 206 0.58 20.54 -8.45
CA VAL A 206 -0.15 20.08 -7.27
C VAL A 206 0.56 18.86 -6.67
N GLU A 207 0.84 18.90 -5.37
CA GLU A 207 1.48 17.81 -4.63
C GLU A 207 0.46 17.07 -3.76
N ILE A 208 -0.29 16.16 -4.38
CA ILE A 208 -1.21 15.30 -3.63
C ILE A 208 -0.49 14.06 -3.12
N VAL A 209 -0.55 13.86 -1.81
CA VAL A 209 -0.04 12.66 -1.12
C VAL A 209 -1.22 11.89 -0.53
N GLU A 210 -1.28 10.61 -0.88
CA GLU A 210 -2.12 9.60 -0.26
C GLU A 210 -1.27 8.78 0.69
N VAL A 211 -1.74 8.59 1.92
CA VAL A 211 -1.03 7.83 2.96
C VAL A 211 -1.89 6.67 3.44
N MET A 212 -1.23 5.60 3.88
CA MET A 212 -1.88 4.40 4.38
C MET A 212 -1.15 3.93 5.62
N THR A 213 -1.86 3.52 6.65
CA THR A 213 -1.26 2.85 7.80
C THR A 213 -1.83 1.45 7.95
N PHE A 214 -1.14 0.61 8.72
CA PHE A 214 -1.62 -0.75 8.97
C PHE A 214 -2.76 -0.76 9.99
N ASP A 215 -3.81 -1.48 9.64
CA ASP A 215 -4.88 -1.92 10.54
C ASP A 215 -4.88 -3.45 10.52
N GLU A 216 -5.56 -4.13 11.45
CA GLU A 216 -5.51 -5.57 11.77
C GLU A 216 -5.37 -6.56 10.59
N ARG A 217 -5.73 -6.17 9.36
CA ARG A 217 -5.76 -7.00 8.16
C ARG A 217 -5.02 -6.44 6.96
N GLY A 218 -4.45 -5.25 7.01
CA GLY A 218 -3.80 -4.62 5.86
C GLY A 218 -3.67 -3.10 5.94
N TYR A 219 -3.01 -2.54 4.93
CA TYR A 219 -2.78 -1.11 4.83
C TYR A 219 -4.02 -0.40 4.30
N ARG A 220 -4.47 0.61 5.06
CA ARG A 220 -5.71 1.33 4.81
C ARG A 220 -5.49 2.82 4.86
N ASN A 221 -6.26 3.51 4.03
CA ASN A 221 -6.22 4.94 3.85
C ASN A 221 -7.37 5.67 4.57
N ASP A 222 -8.13 4.98 5.42
CA ASP A 222 -9.33 5.49 6.12
C ASP A 222 -9.27 5.35 7.66
N THR A 223 -8.10 5.01 8.20
CA THR A 223 -7.86 4.84 9.64
C THR A 223 -7.91 6.18 10.40
N SER A 224 -7.96 6.12 11.74
CA SER A 224 -7.87 7.31 12.59
C SER A 224 -6.54 8.03 12.45
N ALA A 225 -5.42 7.31 12.37
CA ALA A 225 -4.08 7.90 12.20
C ALA A 225 -3.96 8.64 10.86
N VAL A 226 -4.44 8.04 9.76
CA VAL A 226 -4.48 8.68 8.44
C VAL A 226 -5.32 9.97 8.47
N LYS A 227 -6.52 9.92 9.07
CA LYS A 227 -7.38 11.12 9.23
C LYS A 227 -6.69 12.21 10.04
N ALA A 228 -6.02 11.83 11.13
CA ALA A 228 -5.28 12.77 11.97
C ALA A 228 -4.11 13.42 11.22
N TRP A 229 -3.38 12.63 10.42
CA TRP A 229 -2.31 13.14 9.56
C TRP A 229 -2.83 14.14 8.53
N HIS A 230 -3.89 13.81 7.79
CA HIS A 230 -4.49 14.76 6.83
C HIS A 230 -5.01 16.03 7.52
N GLN A 231 -5.51 15.93 8.76
CA GLN A 231 -5.92 17.10 9.53
C GLN A 231 -4.72 17.97 9.94
N ARG A 232 -3.55 17.40 10.24
CA ARG A 232 -2.31 18.15 10.49
C ARG A 232 -1.85 18.87 9.22
N GLU A 233 -1.86 18.18 8.08
CA GLU A 233 -1.51 18.78 6.80
C GLU A 233 -2.46 19.90 6.39
N LEU A 234 -3.77 19.73 6.59
CA LEU A 234 -4.76 20.79 6.35
C LEU A 234 -4.46 22.05 7.19
N ARG A 235 -4.11 21.87 8.47
CA ARG A 235 -3.71 22.99 9.34
C ARG A 235 -2.40 23.63 8.88
N ARG A 236 -1.43 22.82 8.43
CA ARG A 236 -0.14 23.30 7.91
C ARG A 236 -0.34 24.18 6.68
N LEU A 237 -1.20 23.76 5.74
CA LEU A 237 -1.53 24.51 4.53
C LEU A 237 -2.42 25.75 4.79
N GLY A 238 -3.18 25.77 5.88
CA GLY A 238 -4.02 26.91 6.26
C GLY A 238 -3.34 27.93 7.20
N GLY A 239 -2.21 27.58 7.80
CA GLY A 239 -1.47 28.44 8.72
C GLY A 239 -0.64 29.52 8.00
N PRO A 240 -0.26 30.60 8.70
CA PRO A 240 0.69 31.58 8.17
C PRO A 240 2.02 30.89 7.83
N GLN A 241 2.63 31.23 6.68
CA GLN A 241 3.88 30.59 6.30
C GLN A 241 5.01 31.08 7.22
N PRO A 242 5.96 30.21 7.63
CA PRO A 242 7.16 30.63 8.36
C PRO A 242 7.98 31.59 7.49
N GLY A 243 7.79 32.89 7.69
CA GLY A 243 8.37 33.94 6.85
C GLY A 243 7.48 35.19 6.74
N ASP A 244 6.16 35.03 6.91
CA ASP A 244 5.20 36.14 6.77
C ASP A 244 5.21 37.10 7.96
N ALA A 245 5.76 36.68 9.12
CA ALA A 245 5.70 37.45 10.36
C ALA A 245 6.73 38.59 10.48
N GLY A 246 7.52 38.90 9.44
CA GLY A 246 8.60 39.89 9.53
C GLY A 246 9.02 40.62 8.26
N ALA A 247 8.34 40.41 7.12
CA ALA A 247 8.70 41.08 5.86
C ALA A 247 7.94 42.41 5.70
N ASP A 248 8.49 43.49 6.25
CA ASP A 248 8.03 44.87 6.02
C ASP A 248 8.54 45.44 4.66
N ALA A 249 8.66 44.60 3.63
CA ALA A 249 9.33 44.96 2.38
C ALA A 249 8.69 44.31 1.15
N GLY A 250 7.67 44.98 0.61
CA GLY A 250 7.09 44.68 -0.71
C GLY A 250 6.08 43.55 -0.67
N ALA A 251 4.84 43.83 -1.12
CA ALA A 251 3.81 42.81 -1.26
C ALA A 251 4.37 41.67 -2.13
N PRO A 252 4.42 40.42 -1.62
CA PRO A 252 4.85 39.29 -2.43
C PRO A 252 3.95 39.23 -3.66
N VAL A 253 4.55 39.06 -4.83
CA VAL A 253 3.80 38.76 -6.06
C VAL A 253 3.14 37.42 -5.81
N HIS A 254 1.84 37.43 -5.51
CA HIS A 254 1.07 36.20 -5.37
C HIS A 254 1.13 35.45 -6.70
N ASP A 255 1.69 34.25 -6.66
CA ASP A 255 1.65 33.34 -7.80
C ASP A 255 0.29 32.64 -7.80
N ASP A 256 -0.59 33.06 -8.71
CA ASP A 256 -1.93 32.47 -8.91
C ASP A 256 -1.85 30.94 -9.03
N ARG A 257 -0.80 30.39 -9.66
CA ARG A 257 -0.65 28.94 -9.85
C ARG A 257 -0.50 28.22 -8.53
N ARG A 258 0.37 28.74 -7.66
CA ARG A 258 0.60 28.18 -6.34
C ARG A 258 -0.65 28.26 -5.47
N THR A 259 -1.35 29.40 -5.51
CA THR A 259 -2.60 29.59 -4.76
C THR A 259 -3.67 28.56 -5.14
N LEU A 260 -3.81 28.29 -6.44
CA LEU A 260 -4.74 27.27 -6.95
C LEU A 260 -4.30 25.85 -6.61
N ALA A 261 -3.01 25.53 -6.71
CA ALA A 261 -2.47 24.22 -6.33
C ALA A 261 -2.72 23.93 -4.83
N GLU A 262 -2.38 24.87 -3.95
CA GLU A 262 -2.64 24.78 -2.50
C GLU A 262 -4.15 24.67 -2.19
N ALA A 263 -5.03 25.24 -3.03
CA ALA A 263 -6.48 25.06 -2.88
C ALA A 263 -6.94 23.62 -3.18
N ILE A 264 -6.36 22.97 -4.19
CA ILE A 264 -6.63 21.56 -4.50
C ILE A 264 -6.07 20.65 -3.39
N GLU A 265 -4.84 20.90 -2.93
CA GLU A 265 -4.22 20.14 -1.83
C GLU A 265 -5.04 20.24 -0.54
N ARG A 266 -5.44 21.46 -0.13
CA ARG A 266 -6.33 21.65 1.03
C ARG A 266 -7.65 20.92 0.85
N GLY A 267 -8.25 20.98 -0.34
CA GLY A 267 -9.48 20.24 -0.64
C GLY A 267 -9.32 18.73 -0.43
N TRP A 268 -8.21 18.17 -0.90
CA TRP A 268 -7.86 16.77 -0.70
C TRP A 268 -7.70 16.44 0.80
N HIS A 269 -6.84 17.15 1.53
CA HIS A 269 -6.63 16.90 2.95
C HIS A 269 -7.92 17.07 3.78
N ALA A 270 -8.78 18.02 3.43
CA ALA A 270 -10.09 18.19 4.06
C ALA A 270 -10.97 16.93 3.90
N ILE A 271 -11.15 16.44 2.67
CA ILE A 271 -11.93 15.22 2.38
C ILE A 271 -11.36 14.03 3.18
N ARG A 272 -10.04 13.85 3.14
CA ARG A 272 -9.37 12.71 3.79
C ARG A 272 -9.35 12.79 5.31
N SER A 273 -9.47 13.99 5.87
CA SER A 273 -9.68 14.19 7.32
C SER A 273 -11.12 13.93 7.78
N GLY A 274 -12.05 13.66 6.86
CA GLY A 274 -13.46 13.41 7.13
C GLY A 274 -14.40 14.61 6.96
N GLU A 275 -13.93 15.72 6.38
CA GLU A 275 -14.80 16.83 5.98
C GLU A 275 -15.69 16.45 4.79
N SER A 276 -16.87 17.08 4.67
CA SER A 276 -17.75 16.80 3.53
C SER A 276 -17.12 17.27 2.21
N GLY A 277 -17.16 16.40 1.20
CA GLY A 277 -16.63 16.72 -0.14
C GLY A 277 -17.23 18.00 -0.74
N ALA A 278 -18.52 18.26 -0.52
CA ALA A 278 -19.17 19.48 -0.97
C ALA A 278 -18.54 20.75 -0.36
N LYS A 279 -18.21 20.74 0.93
CA LYS A 279 -17.58 21.88 1.62
C LYS A 279 -16.14 22.09 1.15
N ALA A 280 -15.38 21.01 1.00
CA ALA A 280 -14.01 21.05 0.47
C ALA A 280 -13.97 21.61 -0.96
N LEU A 281 -14.86 21.14 -1.85
CA LEU A 281 -14.99 21.63 -3.22
C LEU A 281 -15.41 23.11 -3.28
N GLN A 282 -16.35 23.53 -2.43
CA GLN A 282 -16.77 24.93 -2.35
C GLN A 282 -15.60 25.85 -1.96
N ALA A 283 -14.76 25.43 -1.00
CA ALA A 283 -13.58 26.18 -0.59
C ALA A 283 -12.56 26.32 -1.74
N ALA A 284 -12.32 25.23 -2.48
CA ALA A 284 -11.45 25.24 -3.66
C ALA A 284 -12.01 26.17 -4.76
N ASP A 285 -13.29 26.05 -5.09
CA ASP A 285 -13.97 26.89 -6.09
C ASP A 285 -13.91 28.39 -5.71
N GLY A 286 -14.01 28.71 -4.41
CA GLY A 286 -13.85 30.08 -3.90
C GLY A 286 -12.44 30.65 -4.12
N ALA A 287 -11.39 29.83 -3.97
CA ALA A 287 -10.03 30.25 -4.27
C ALA A 287 -9.87 30.57 -5.75
N ALA A 288 -10.38 29.72 -6.66
CA ALA A 288 -10.31 29.99 -8.09
C ALA A 288 -11.09 31.23 -8.52
N ALA A 289 -12.26 31.49 -7.93
CA ALA A 289 -13.02 32.70 -8.20
C ALA A 289 -12.25 33.98 -7.81
N SER A 290 -11.45 33.93 -6.74
CA SER A 290 -10.63 35.07 -6.29
C SER A 290 -9.47 35.42 -7.23
N GLN A 291 -9.05 34.46 -8.06
CA GLN A 291 -7.94 34.59 -9.01
C GLN A 291 -8.42 34.85 -10.45
N ALA A 292 -9.74 35.01 -10.68
CA ALA A 292 -10.28 35.18 -12.02
C ALA A 292 -9.93 36.57 -12.63
N PRO A 293 -9.68 36.67 -13.95
CA PRO A 293 -9.75 35.60 -14.94
C PRO A 293 -8.46 34.75 -15.02
N LEU A 294 -8.61 33.43 -15.09
CA LEU A 294 -7.49 32.51 -15.30
C LEU A 294 -7.09 32.45 -16.77
N GLY A 295 -5.78 32.41 -17.05
CA GLY A 295 -5.28 32.12 -18.40
C GLY A 295 -5.71 30.73 -18.89
N PRO A 296 -5.84 30.48 -20.21
CA PRO A 296 -6.44 29.26 -20.75
C PRO A 296 -5.82 27.94 -20.24
N GLY A 297 -4.49 27.87 -20.14
CA GLY A 297 -3.80 26.67 -19.64
C GLY A 297 -4.06 26.42 -18.15
N LEU A 298 -4.13 27.49 -17.36
CA LEU A 298 -4.41 27.43 -15.93
C LEU A 298 -5.87 27.05 -15.65
N ALA A 299 -6.80 27.62 -16.42
CA ALA A 299 -8.22 27.27 -16.36
C ALA A 299 -8.45 25.79 -16.70
N GLN A 300 -7.78 25.26 -17.74
CA GLN A 300 -7.90 23.85 -18.10
C GLN A 300 -7.32 22.92 -17.04
N ALA A 301 -6.15 23.24 -16.48
CA ALA A 301 -5.54 22.48 -15.39
C ALA A 301 -6.43 22.48 -14.14
N TRP A 302 -7.00 23.64 -13.77
CA TRP A 302 -7.95 23.76 -12.67
C TRP A 302 -9.16 22.83 -12.85
N VAL A 303 -9.80 22.85 -14.02
CA VAL A 303 -10.97 22.01 -14.31
C VAL A 303 -10.65 20.52 -14.14
N ARG A 304 -9.47 20.06 -14.59
CA ARG A 304 -9.05 18.66 -14.43
C ARG A 304 -8.83 18.29 -12.97
N TRP A 305 -8.05 19.06 -12.23
CA TRP A 305 -7.79 18.80 -10.80
C TRP A 305 -9.06 18.85 -9.96
N ARG A 306 -9.90 19.85 -10.19
CA ARG A 306 -11.18 19.98 -9.50
C ARG A 306 -12.12 18.81 -9.84
N GLY A 307 -12.16 18.38 -11.10
CA GLY A 307 -12.91 17.20 -11.53
C GLY A 307 -12.43 15.93 -10.82
N TRP A 308 -11.12 15.70 -10.83
CA TRP A 308 -10.50 14.59 -10.11
C TRP A 308 -10.81 14.62 -8.60
N LEU A 309 -10.69 15.79 -7.97
CA LEU A 309 -10.98 15.96 -6.56
C LEU A 309 -12.45 15.66 -6.25
N ALA A 310 -13.37 16.05 -7.13
CA ALA A 310 -14.79 15.71 -6.98
C ALA A 310 -15.06 14.21 -7.12
N ASP A 311 -14.34 13.53 -8.01
CA ASP A 311 -14.44 12.06 -8.14
C ASP A 311 -13.95 11.34 -6.88
N ALA A 312 -12.91 11.87 -6.24
CA ALA A 312 -12.40 11.34 -4.98
C ALA A 312 -13.36 11.50 -3.77
N THR A 313 -14.45 12.25 -3.91
CA THR A 313 -15.48 12.38 -2.85
C THR A 313 -16.54 11.27 -2.87
N ARG A 314 -16.57 10.46 -3.92
CA ARG A 314 -17.56 9.39 -4.13
C ARG A 314 -17.10 8.08 -3.51
#